data_AF-A0A651HTK6-F1
#
_entry.id   AF-A0A651HTK6-F1
#
_cell.length_a   1.000
_cell.length_b   1.000
_cell.length_c   1.000
_cell.angle_alpha   90.00
_cell.angle_beta   90.00
_cell.angle_gamma   90.00
#
_symmetry.space_group_name_H-M   'P 1'
#
loop_
_entity.id
_entity.type
_entity.pdbx_description
1 polymer ?
#
loop_
_entity_poly.entity_id
_entity_poly.type
_entity_poly.pdbx_seq_one_letter_code
_entity_poly.pdbx_strand_id
1 'polypeptide(L)'
;MSQSGAAKEGHTPAPEDLTILRAKYLDFCSARVADTLLRLSADEIYVLAEKAARASGEGEGRDFSFDTVVKLATARLTEQLALPPFEIWVAAYREDPTGFDGELLGLWESAFNPESEGSGG
;
A
#
# COMPACT_ATOMS: atom_id res chain seq x y z
N MET A 1 -29.24 24.07 -35.91
CA MET A 1 -28.53 24.42 -34.65
C MET A 1 -29.29 23.76 -33.52
N SER A 2 -28.65 22.87 -32.77
CA SER A 2 -28.95 22.55 -31.36
C SER A 2 -28.00 21.44 -30.92
N GLN A 3 -26.80 21.83 -30.48
CA GLN A 3 -25.97 20.98 -29.63
C GLN A 3 -26.57 21.08 -28.22
N SER A 4 -27.20 20.00 -27.75
CA SER A 4 -27.52 19.85 -26.34
C SER A 4 -26.28 19.25 -25.68
N GLY A 5 -25.45 20.11 -25.10
CA GLY A 5 -24.35 19.69 -24.23
C GLY A 5 -24.95 19.09 -22.96
N ALA A 6 -25.00 17.75 -22.91
CA ALA A 6 -25.31 17.04 -21.69
C ALA A 6 -24.23 17.37 -20.66
N ALA A 7 -24.66 18.03 -19.59
CA ALA A 7 -23.85 18.28 -18.41
C ALA A 7 -23.22 16.95 -17.95
N LYS A 8 -21.90 16.93 -17.77
CA LYS A 8 -21.22 15.81 -17.12
C LYS A 8 -21.77 15.69 -15.71
N GLU A 9 -22.61 14.68 -15.50
CA GLU A 9 -23.12 14.31 -14.18
C GLU A 9 -21.93 14.11 -13.25
N GLY A 10 -21.98 14.77 -12.08
CA GLY A 10 -21.04 14.51 -11.00
C GLY A 10 -21.21 13.05 -10.58
N HIS A 11 -20.29 12.21 -11.04
CA HIS A 11 -20.16 10.84 -10.59
C HIS A 11 -19.71 10.86 -9.13
N THR A 12 -20.68 10.96 -8.21
CA THR A 12 -20.47 10.58 -6.83
C THR A 12 -20.22 9.08 -6.86
N PRO A 13 -18.98 8.61 -6.59
CA PRO A 13 -18.67 7.19 -6.68
C PRO A 13 -19.56 6.42 -5.71
N ALA A 14 -20.06 5.26 -6.13
CA ALA A 14 -20.84 4.42 -5.23
C ALA A 14 -19.98 4.01 -4.02
N PRO A 15 -20.57 3.75 -2.84
CA PRO A 15 -19.81 3.32 -1.67
C PRO A 15 -18.97 2.05 -1.93
N GLU A 16 -19.45 1.18 -2.82
CA GLU A 16 -18.76 -0.01 -3.29
C GLU A 16 -17.48 0.34 -4.09
N ASP A 17 -17.55 1.32 -4.99
CA ASP A 17 -16.38 1.82 -5.74
C ASP A 17 -15.32 2.40 -4.80
N LEU A 18 -15.74 3.14 -3.77
CA LEU A 18 -14.83 3.70 -2.77
C LEU A 18 -14.14 2.60 -1.94
N THR A 19 -14.85 1.51 -1.66
CA THR A 19 -14.30 0.37 -0.92
C THR A 19 -13.25 -0.36 -1.76
N ILE A 20 -13.54 -0.59 -3.04
CA ILE A 20 -12.58 -1.18 -4.00
C ILE A 20 -11.36 -0.26 -4.15
N LEU A 21 -11.55 1.05 -4.32
CA LEU A 21 -10.45 2.00 -4.43
C LEU A 21 -9.58 2.03 -3.17
N ARG A 22 -10.17 1.90 -1.97
CA ARG A 22 -9.41 1.78 -0.72
C ARG A 22 -8.59 0.49 -0.67
N ALA A 23 -9.17 -0.63 -1.08
CA ALA A 23 -8.47 -1.91 -1.14
C ALA A 23 -7.28 -1.84 -2.11
N LYS A 24 -7.51 -1.29 -3.32
CA LYS A 24 -6.44 -1.08 -4.32
C LYS A 24 -5.35 -0.13 -3.81
N TYR A 25 -5.72 0.94 -3.11
CA TYR A 25 -4.76 1.86 -2.51
C TYR A 25 -3.88 1.16 -1.45
N LEU A 26 -4.47 0.33 -0.59
CA LEU A 26 -3.71 -0.45 0.40
C LEU A 26 -2.78 -1.47 -0.26
N ASP A 27 -3.23 -2.12 -1.33
CA ASP A 27 -2.40 -3.01 -2.14
C ASP A 27 -1.23 -2.24 -2.77
N PHE A 28 -1.48 -1.10 -3.42
CA PHE A 28 -0.45 -0.21 -3.93
C PHE A 28 0.58 0.18 -2.85
N CYS A 29 0.12 0.59 -1.66
CA CYS A 29 1.03 0.92 -0.55
C CYS A 29 1.88 -0.28 -0.14
N SER A 30 1.26 -1.46 -0.06
CA SER A 30 1.94 -2.71 0.25
C SER A 30 2.99 -3.06 -0.82
N ALA A 31 2.67 -2.87 -2.10
CA ALA A 31 3.59 -3.04 -3.21
C ALA A 31 4.82 -2.13 -3.10
N ARG A 32 4.61 -0.85 -2.78
CA ARG A 32 5.72 0.13 -2.60
C ARG A 32 6.61 -0.23 -1.40
N VAL A 33 6.02 -0.65 -0.28
CA VAL A 33 6.76 -1.11 0.89
C VAL A 33 7.55 -2.37 0.57
N ALA A 34 6.92 -3.36 -0.06
CA ALA A 34 7.55 -4.62 -0.44
C ALA A 34 8.71 -4.41 -1.43
N ASP A 35 8.52 -3.61 -2.48
CA ASP A 35 9.57 -3.30 -3.45
C ASP A 35 10.77 -2.63 -2.77
N THR A 36 10.52 -1.72 -1.84
CA THR A 36 11.58 -1.05 -1.07
C THR A 36 12.32 -2.03 -0.17
N LEU A 37 11.58 -2.88 0.57
CA LEU A 37 12.16 -3.87 1.46
C LEU A 37 13.01 -4.89 0.71
N LEU A 38 12.55 -5.36 -0.46
CA LEU A 38 13.25 -6.34 -1.30
C LEU A 38 14.55 -5.80 -1.91
N ARG A 39 14.72 -4.48 -1.99
CA ARG A 39 15.96 -3.85 -2.44
C ARG A 39 17.02 -3.75 -1.34
N LEU A 40 16.63 -3.93 -0.07
CA LEU A 40 17.55 -3.87 1.06
C LEU A 40 18.26 -5.21 1.27
N SER A 41 19.54 -5.13 1.59
CA SER A 41 20.30 -6.26 2.15
C SER A 41 19.89 -6.54 3.60
N ALA A 42 20.24 -7.73 4.10
CA ALA A 42 19.98 -8.11 5.48
C ALA A 42 20.61 -7.12 6.50
N ASP A 43 21.82 -6.65 6.22
CA ASP A 43 22.52 -5.68 7.07
C ASP A 43 21.79 -4.33 7.10
N GLU A 44 21.31 -3.85 5.95
CA GLU A 44 20.54 -2.60 5.87
C GLU A 44 19.20 -2.71 6.61
N ILE A 45 18.51 -3.85 6.50
CA ILE A 45 17.29 -4.12 7.25
C ILE A 45 17.58 -4.09 8.76
N TYR A 46 18.67 -4.71 9.21
CA TYR A 46 19.06 -4.72 10.61
C TYR A 46 19.36 -3.31 11.14
N VAL A 47 20.18 -2.54 10.43
CA VAL A 47 20.50 -1.15 10.78
C VAL A 47 19.25 -0.27 10.83
N LEU A 48 18.31 -0.48 9.91
CA LEU A 48 17.04 0.25 9.90
C LEU A 48 16.19 -0.08 11.13
N ALA A 49 16.11 -1.36 11.51
CA ALA A 49 15.40 -1.81 12.69
C ALA A 49 16.01 -1.26 13.99
N GLU A 50 17.34 -1.26 14.13
CA GLU A 50 18.02 -0.67 15.29
C GLU A 50 17.73 0.83 15.43
N LYS A 51 17.73 1.57 14.32
CA LYS A 51 17.39 2.98 14.31
C LYS A 51 15.94 3.21 14.75
N ALA A 52 15.02 2.38 14.29
CA ALA A 52 13.62 2.43 14.68
C ALA A 52 13.45 2.14 16.18
N ALA A 53 14.05 1.06 16.69
CA ALA A 53 13.99 0.71 18.11
C ALA A 53 14.55 1.81 19.01
N ARG A 54 15.68 2.42 18.63
CA ARG A 54 16.26 3.55 19.36
C ARG A 54 15.32 4.76 19.37
N ALA A 55 14.69 5.07 18.24
CA ALA A 55 13.75 6.19 18.14
C ALA A 55 12.50 5.99 19.03
N SER A 56 12.05 4.74 19.19
CA SER A 56 10.91 4.38 20.04
C SER A 56 11.23 4.29 21.53
N GLY A 57 12.51 4.40 21.92
CA GLY A 57 12.97 4.14 23.30
C GLY A 57 12.98 2.65 23.68
N GLU A 58 12.75 1.76 22.72
CA GLU A 58 12.65 0.31 22.92
C GLU A 58 14.01 -0.39 22.72
N GLY A 59 15.04 0.03 23.44
CA GLY A 59 16.22 -0.81 23.67
C GLY A 59 17.52 -0.28 23.10
N GLU A 60 18.38 0.13 24.03
CA GLU A 60 19.81 -0.05 23.85
C GLU A 60 20.16 -1.51 24.23
N GLY A 61 20.82 -2.24 23.33
CA GLY A 61 21.47 -3.52 23.66
C GLY A 61 20.58 -4.78 23.71
N ARG A 62 19.49 -4.87 22.93
CA ARG A 62 18.69 -6.11 22.81
C ARG A 62 18.99 -6.88 21.53
N ASP A 63 19.02 -8.21 21.63
CA ASP A 63 19.04 -9.09 20.47
C ASP A 63 17.66 -9.11 19.77
N PHE A 64 17.66 -8.55 18.55
CA PHE A 64 16.65 -8.69 17.49
C PHE A 64 16.26 -10.14 17.18
N SER A 65 15.04 -10.60 17.45
CA SER A 65 14.50 -11.72 16.65
C SER A 65 14.30 -11.25 15.21
N PHE A 66 14.44 -12.16 14.23
CA PHE A 66 14.28 -11.81 12.81
C PHE A 66 12.91 -11.17 12.52
N ASP A 67 11.83 -11.72 13.09
CA ASP A 67 10.48 -11.15 12.99
C ASP A 67 10.40 -9.71 13.54
N THR A 68 11.05 -9.45 14.68
CA THR A 68 11.09 -8.11 15.27
C THR A 68 11.86 -7.13 14.38
N VAL A 69 12.99 -7.56 13.82
CA VAL A 69 13.80 -6.78 12.89
C VAL A 69 12.98 -6.40 11.65
N VAL A 70 12.31 -7.37 11.03
CA VAL A 70 11.48 -7.13 9.84
C VAL A 70 10.31 -6.20 10.15
N LYS A 71 9.62 -6.37 11.29
CA LYS A 71 8.52 -5.49 11.72
C LYS A 71 8.97 -4.05 11.92
N LEU A 72 10.07 -3.84 12.65
CA LEU A 72 10.62 -2.51 12.91
C LEU A 72 11.10 -1.84 11.61
N ALA A 73 11.79 -2.59 10.75
CA ALA A 73 12.23 -2.10 9.45
C ALA A 73 11.03 -1.70 8.58
N THR A 74 9.99 -2.54 8.50
CA THR A 74 8.79 -2.29 7.70
C THR A 74 8.02 -1.06 8.20
N ALA A 75 7.84 -0.92 9.51
CA ALA A 75 7.21 0.26 10.10
C ALA A 75 8.00 1.53 9.73
N ARG A 76 9.33 1.47 9.86
CA ARG A 76 10.21 2.60 9.56
C ARG A 76 10.26 2.94 8.07
N LEU A 77 10.15 1.96 7.18
CA LEU A 77 10.01 2.18 5.74
C LEU A 77 8.69 2.87 5.42
N THR A 78 7.59 2.41 6.00
CA THR A 78 6.26 3.00 5.79
C THR A 78 6.25 4.50 6.14
N GLU A 79 6.95 4.92 7.20
CA GLU A 79 7.11 6.33 7.56
C GLU A 79 7.97 7.14 6.58
N GLN A 80 8.95 6.52 5.93
CA GLN A 80 9.89 7.18 5.02
C GLN A 80 9.38 7.26 3.60
N LEU A 81 8.49 6.34 3.22
CA LEU A 81 7.88 6.36 1.91
C LEU A 81 6.97 7.58 1.79
N ALA A 82 7.26 8.42 0.79
CA ALA A 82 6.40 9.51 0.39
C ALA A 82 5.17 8.97 -0.36
N LEU A 83 4.36 8.14 0.32
CA LEU A 83 3.13 7.61 -0.23
C LEU A 83 2.13 8.76 -0.43
N PRO A 84 1.52 8.87 -1.62
CA PRO A 84 0.52 9.89 -1.86
C PRO A 84 -0.69 9.67 -0.95
N PRO A 85 -1.32 10.73 -0.42
CA PRO A 85 -2.60 10.60 0.27
C PRO A 85 -3.64 9.92 -0.62
N PHE A 86 -4.60 9.22 -0.01
CA PHE A 86 -5.61 8.43 -0.72
C PHE A 86 -6.32 9.22 -1.83
N GLU A 87 -6.73 10.45 -1.56
CA GLU A 87 -7.48 11.28 -2.51
C GLU A 87 -6.64 11.66 -3.73
N ILE A 88 -5.35 11.93 -3.52
CA ILE A 88 -4.40 12.25 -4.59
C ILE A 88 -4.13 11.00 -5.44
N TRP A 89 -3.95 9.85 -4.78
CA TRP A 89 -3.79 8.58 -5.47
C TRP A 89 -5.03 8.22 -6.29
N VAL A 90 -6.25 8.39 -5.75
CA VAL A 90 -7.51 8.12 -6.47
C VAL A 90 -7.66 9.01 -7.69
N ALA A 91 -7.29 10.30 -7.59
CA ALA A 91 -7.32 11.20 -8.74
C ALA A 91 -6.41 10.68 -9.86
N ALA A 92 -5.15 10.36 -9.52
CA ALA A 92 -4.19 9.82 -10.48
C ALA A 92 -4.61 8.45 -11.05
N TYR A 93 -5.11 7.55 -10.21
CA TYR A 93 -5.60 6.23 -10.61
C TYR A 93 -6.75 6.32 -11.62
N ARG A 94 -7.66 7.29 -11.45
CA ARG A 94 -8.77 7.49 -12.38
C ARG A 94 -8.34 8.10 -13.71
N GLU A 95 -7.25 8.86 -13.73
CA GLU A 95 -6.70 9.44 -14.95
C GLU A 95 -6.00 8.38 -15.81
N ASP A 96 -5.24 7.47 -15.20
CA ASP A 96 -4.55 6.37 -15.88
C ASP A 96 -4.54 5.07 -15.04
N PRO A 97 -5.62 4.27 -15.05
CA PRO A 97 -5.70 3.05 -14.26
C PRO A 97 -4.65 2.00 -14.66
N THR A 98 -4.31 1.92 -15.95
CA THR A 98 -3.41 0.88 -16.49
C THR A 98 -2.00 1.02 -15.95
N GLY A 99 -1.53 2.25 -15.73
CA GLY A 99 -0.22 2.51 -15.11
C GLY A 99 -0.12 2.00 -13.67
N PHE A 100 -1.21 2.04 -12.91
CA PHE A 100 -1.25 1.57 -11.51
C PHE A 100 -1.58 0.09 -11.38
N ASP A 101 -2.49 -0.43 -12.19
CA ASP A 101 -2.93 -1.83 -12.11
C ASP A 101 -1.74 -2.80 -12.29
N GLY A 102 -0.76 -2.44 -13.12
CA GLY A 102 0.48 -3.23 -13.30
C GLY A 102 1.41 -3.23 -12.08
N GLU A 103 1.20 -2.33 -11.11
CA GLU A 103 2.00 -2.23 -9.88
C GLU A 103 1.33 -2.92 -8.68
N LEU A 104 0.05 -3.26 -8.77
CA LEU A 104 -0.70 -3.91 -7.69
C LEU A 104 -0.25 -5.38 -7.54
N LEU A 105 -0.27 -5.88 -6.30
CA LEU A 105 0.07 -7.27 -6.00
C LEU A 105 -1.13 -8.22 -6.12
N GLY A 106 -2.35 -7.71 -6.28
CA GLY A 106 -3.59 -8.49 -6.36
C GLY A 106 -4.19 -8.83 -4.98
N LEU A 107 -3.66 -8.27 -3.89
CA LEU A 107 -4.17 -8.42 -2.53
C LEU A 107 -5.57 -7.80 -2.36
N TRP A 108 -5.88 -6.77 -3.16
CA TRP A 108 -7.17 -6.09 -3.12
C TRP A 108 -8.34 -7.01 -3.53
N GLU A 109 -8.08 -8.03 -4.36
CA GLU A 109 -9.10 -8.97 -4.83
C GLU A 109 -9.57 -9.89 -3.69
N SER A 110 -8.63 -10.44 -2.91
CA SER A 110 -8.92 -11.28 -1.74
C SER A 110 -9.61 -10.51 -0.61
N ALA A 111 -9.30 -9.22 -0.46
CA ALA A 111 -9.95 -8.37 0.54
C ALA A 111 -11.44 -8.15 0.25
N PHE A 112 -11.88 -8.36 -1.00
CA PHE A 112 -13.26 -8.19 -1.43
C PHE A 112 -13.97 -9.52 -1.70
N ASN A 113 -13.22 -10.58 -2.07
CA ASN A 113 -13.75 -11.92 -2.27
C ASN A 113 -13.18 -12.93 -1.25
N PRO A 114 -13.77 -13.03 -0.04
CA PRO A 114 -13.29 -13.95 0.98
C PRO A 114 -13.46 -15.44 0.59
N GLU A 115 -14.19 -15.75 -0.49
CA GLU A 115 -14.40 -17.13 -0.95
C GLU A 115 -13.21 -17.72 -1.74
N SER A 116 -12.20 -16.92 -2.10
CA SER A 116 -11.02 -17.41 -2.83
C SER A 116 -9.92 -18.02 -1.96
N GLU A 117 -9.97 -17.88 -0.63
CA GLU A 117 -8.98 -18.47 0.30
C GLU A 117 -9.29 -19.94 0.70
N GLY A 118 -10.03 -20.67 -0.15
CA GLY A 118 -10.51 -22.01 0.17
C GLY A 118 -10.65 -22.94 -1.04
N SER A 119 -9.63 -23.04 -1.89
CA SER A 119 -9.52 -24.18 -2.84
C SER A 119 -8.24 -24.97 -2.56
N GLY A 120 -8.16 -25.52 -1.36
CA GLY A 120 -7.26 -26.63 -1.05
C GLY A 120 -7.87 -27.94 -1.51
N GLY A 121 -7.18 -28.62 -2.44
CA GLY A 121 -7.34 -30.03 -2.76
C GLY A 121 -5.99 -30.72 -2.61
#